data_AF-H3BHU7-F1
#
_entry.id   AF-H3BHU7-F1
#
_cell.length_a   1.000
_cell.length_b   1.000
_cell.length_c   1.000
_cell.angle_alpha   90.00
_cell.angle_beta   90.00
_cell.angle_gamma   90.00
#
_symmetry.space_group_name_H-M   'P 1'
#
loop_
_entity.id
_entity.type
_entity.pdbx_description
1 polymer ?
#
loop_
_entity_poly.entity_id
_entity_poly.type
_entity_poly.pdbx_seq_one_letter_code
_entity_poly.pdbx_strand_id
1 'polypeptide(L)'
;LHHMIHTIYEMDQQLHMATTLTSKGGSLGIITYPGTDLSIPAVAGVEIPDPGGSDLMVPILGVEHDRSTGNLIPLAGTMEDANGKGLAPITTGARTIDPVTGEICSVVGAHIDPWTNTIVPHTQSFVETSEGKSNLGM
;
A
#
# COMPACT_ATOMS: atom_id res chain seq x y z
N LEU A 1 16.06 10.50 30.26
CA LEU A 1 16.83 11.03 29.09
C LEU A 1 16.41 10.35 27.78
N HIS A 2 16.40 9.02 27.71
CA HIS A 2 15.97 8.25 26.53
C HIS A 2 14.56 8.61 26.01
N HIS A 3 13.57 8.74 26.90
CA HIS A 3 12.20 9.10 26.53
C HIS A 3 12.11 10.49 25.87
N MET A 4 12.84 11.49 26.39
CA MET A 4 12.80 12.86 25.83
C MET A 4 13.40 12.93 24.42
N ILE A 5 14.46 12.16 24.14
CA ILE A 5 15.05 12.11 22.80
C ILE A 5 14.08 11.46 21.82
N HIS A 6 13.42 10.37 22.21
CA HIS A 6 12.41 9.71 21.38
C HIS A 6 11.25 10.65 21.05
N THR A 7 10.71 11.35 22.06
CA THR A 7 9.59 12.28 21.86
C THR A 7 9.96 13.42 20.91
N ILE A 8 11.16 14.00 21.05
CA ILE A 8 11.62 15.06 20.14
C ILE A 8 11.72 14.53 18.71
N TYR A 9 12.28 13.34 18.52
CA TYR A 9 12.39 12.72 17.20
C TYR A 9 11.01 12.43 16.57
N GLU A 10 10.06 11.91 17.35
CA GLU A 10 8.69 11.68 16.90
C GLU A 10 7.99 12.98 16.49
N MET A 11 8.16 14.05 17.28
CA MET A 11 7.59 15.36 16.97
C MET A 11 8.18 15.96 15.69
N ASP A 12 9.51 15.86 15.51
CA ASP A 12 10.17 16.34 14.29
C ASP A 12 9.70 15.57 13.06
N GLN A 13 9.52 14.24 13.17
CA GLN A 13 8.95 13.42 12.10
C GLN A 13 7.50 13.79 11.78
N GLN A 14 6.65 13.95 12.80
CA GLN A 14 5.26 14.37 12.61
C GLN A 14 5.17 15.74 11.95
N LEU A 15 6.00 16.70 12.37
CA LEU A 15 6.05 18.03 11.76
C LEU A 15 6.52 17.97 10.30
N HIS A 16 7.54 17.15 10.01
CA HIS A 16 8.03 16.93 8.65
C HIS A 16 6.94 16.34 7.74
N MET A 17 6.22 15.33 8.23
CA MET A 17 5.10 14.72 7.51
C MET A 17 3.96 15.74 7.28
N ALA A 18 3.55 16.48 8.31
CA ALA A 18 2.48 17.48 8.19
C ALA A 18 2.83 18.60 7.19
N THR A 19 4.09 19.06 7.21
CA THR A 19 4.60 20.06 6.26
C THR A 19 4.61 19.52 4.82
N THR A 20 5.03 18.27 4.66
CA THR A 20 5.02 17.59 3.35
C THR A 20 3.60 17.40 2.84
N LEU A 21 2.67 16.98 3.68
CA LEU A 21 1.25 16.83 3.33
C LEU A 21 0.64 18.17 2.90
N THR A 22 0.92 19.24 3.64
CA THR A 22 0.42 20.59 3.33
C THR A 22 0.97 21.09 1.98
N SER A 23 2.25 20.86 1.70
CA SER A 23 2.89 21.34 0.47
C SER A 23 2.59 20.48 -0.76
N LYS A 24 2.42 19.17 -0.60
CA LYS A 24 2.15 18.22 -1.70
C LYS A 24 0.66 17.87 -1.88
N GLY A 25 -0.21 18.31 -0.97
CA GLY A 25 -1.63 17.99 -0.99
C GLY A 25 -1.92 16.48 -0.87
N GLY A 26 -1.05 15.73 -0.21
CA GLY A 26 -1.16 14.27 -0.09
C GLY A 26 -0.65 13.47 -1.30
N SER A 27 -0.03 14.13 -2.29
CA SER A 27 0.62 13.42 -3.41
C SER A 27 1.84 12.63 -2.92
N LEU A 28 1.86 11.34 -3.28
CA LEU A 28 2.95 10.39 -3.06
C LEU A 28 4.02 10.44 -4.17
N GLY A 29 3.79 11.26 -5.20
CA GLY A 29 4.65 11.38 -6.38
C GLY A 29 3.82 11.42 -7.67
N ILE A 30 4.51 11.29 -8.81
CA ILE A 30 3.89 11.26 -10.14
C ILE A 30 3.97 9.83 -10.69
N ILE A 31 2.84 9.31 -11.16
CA ILE A 31 2.72 8.02 -11.84
C ILE A 31 2.17 8.23 -13.25
N THR A 32 2.33 7.23 -14.12
CA THR A 32 1.65 7.19 -15.41
C THR A 32 0.26 6.58 -15.23
N TYR A 33 -0.77 7.27 -15.73
CA TYR A 33 -2.15 6.78 -15.70
C TYR A 33 -2.27 5.53 -16.58
N PRO A 34 -2.75 4.39 -16.03
CA PRO A 34 -2.75 3.11 -16.74
C PRO A 34 -3.41 3.17 -18.12
N GLY A 35 -2.78 2.53 -19.11
CA GLY A 35 -3.27 2.49 -20.48
C GLY A 35 -3.09 3.78 -21.28
N THR A 36 -2.37 4.77 -20.74
CA THR A 36 -2.10 6.06 -21.39
C THR A 36 -0.67 6.53 -21.13
N ASP A 37 -0.24 7.62 -21.78
CA ASP A 37 1.01 8.31 -21.49
C ASP A 37 0.82 9.50 -20.52
N LEU A 38 -0.35 9.63 -19.89
CA LEU A 38 -0.68 10.78 -19.05
C LEU A 38 -0.03 10.64 -17.67
N SER A 39 0.77 11.63 -17.25
CA SER A 39 1.30 11.70 -15.89
C SER A 39 0.29 12.33 -14.93
N ILE A 40 0.02 11.66 -13.80
CA ILE A 40 -0.91 12.12 -12.77
C ILE A 40 -0.26 12.07 -11.37
N PRO A 41 -0.69 12.92 -10.42
CA PRO A 41 -0.29 12.76 -9.03
C PRO A 41 -0.90 11.49 -8.45
N ALA A 42 -0.06 10.63 -7.86
CA ALA A 42 -0.52 9.50 -7.06
C ALA A 42 -1.02 10.02 -5.71
N VAL A 43 -2.31 9.86 -5.44
CA VAL A 43 -2.94 10.26 -4.17
C VAL A 43 -3.72 9.07 -3.65
N ALA A 44 -3.54 8.72 -2.38
CA ALA A 44 -4.21 7.57 -1.79
C ALA A 44 -5.74 7.70 -1.89
N GLY A 45 -6.41 6.62 -2.29
CA GLY A 45 -7.86 6.55 -2.48
C GLY A 45 -8.37 7.06 -3.83
N VAL A 46 -7.53 7.71 -4.65
CA VAL A 46 -7.91 8.02 -6.04
C VAL A 46 -8.00 6.72 -6.83
N GLU A 47 -9.12 6.54 -7.53
CA GLU A 47 -9.36 5.36 -8.35
C GLU A 47 -8.71 5.51 -9.75
N ILE A 48 -8.06 4.44 -10.19
CA ILE A 48 -7.50 4.28 -11.54
C ILE A 48 -7.98 2.94 -12.12
N PRO A 49 -7.98 2.77 -13.45
CA PRO A 49 -8.16 1.45 -14.06
C PRO A 49 -7.08 0.51 -13.54
N ASP A 50 -7.44 -0.73 -13.22
CA ASP A 50 -6.50 -1.72 -12.73
C ASP A 50 -5.29 -1.84 -13.67
N PRO A 51 -4.07 -1.51 -13.20
CA PRO A 51 -2.86 -1.67 -13.99
C PRO A 51 -2.64 -3.12 -14.46
N GLY A 52 -3.21 -4.10 -13.75
CA GLY A 52 -3.20 -5.52 -14.12
C GLY A 52 -4.19 -5.91 -15.23
N GLY A 53 -5.07 -5.00 -15.66
CA GLY A 53 -5.96 -5.20 -16.81
C GLY A 53 -7.28 -5.92 -16.51
N SER A 54 -7.79 -5.89 -15.28
CA SER A 54 -9.11 -6.47 -14.94
C SER A 54 -10.32 -5.61 -15.32
N ASP A 55 -10.11 -4.43 -15.91
CA ASP A 55 -11.11 -3.38 -16.19
C ASP A 55 -11.83 -2.83 -14.94
N LEU A 56 -11.46 -3.25 -13.73
CA LEU A 56 -11.99 -2.69 -12.49
C LEU A 56 -11.31 -1.35 -12.16
N MET A 57 -12.07 -0.44 -11.55
CA MET A 57 -11.51 0.74 -10.91
C MET A 57 -10.96 0.34 -9.55
N VAL A 58 -9.70 0.68 -9.29
CA VAL A 58 -8.97 0.29 -8.07
C VAL A 58 -8.36 1.52 -7.40
N PRO A 59 -8.42 1.62 -6.06
CA PRO A 59 -7.85 2.76 -5.36
C PRO A 59 -6.32 2.64 -5.32
N ILE A 60 -5.63 3.77 -5.50
CA ILE A 60 -4.22 3.88 -5.16
C ILE A 60 -4.07 3.76 -3.64
N LEU A 61 -3.34 2.76 -3.15
CA LEU A 61 -3.05 2.59 -1.72
C LEU A 61 -1.67 3.13 -1.33
N GLY A 62 -0.78 3.30 -2.31
CA GLY A 62 0.58 3.74 -2.12
C GLY A 62 1.34 3.79 -3.44
N VAL A 63 2.66 3.96 -3.35
CA VAL A 63 3.56 3.84 -4.50
C VAL A 63 4.81 3.08 -4.08
N GLU A 64 5.39 2.34 -5.03
CA GLU A 64 6.69 1.71 -4.88
C GLU A 64 7.61 2.16 -6.02
N HIS A 65 8.92 2.25 -5.74
CA HIS A 65 9.88 2.71 -6.71
C HIS A 65 10.40 1.52 -7.54
N ASP A 66 10.15 1.55 -8.85
CA ASP A 66 10.77 0.61 -9.78
C ASP A 66 12.27 0.90 -9.88
N ARG A 67 13.09 -0.02 -9.36
CA ARG A 67 14.55 0.13 -9.39
C ARG A 67 15.13 0.07 -10.81
N SER A 68 14.41 -0.52 -11.76
CA SER A 68 14.88 -0.69 -13.13
C SER A 68 14.61 0.55 -14.00
N THR A 69 13.43 1.15 -13.85
CA THR A 69 13.01 2.31 -14.68
C THR A 69 13.13 3.65 -13.95
N GLY A 70 13.18 3.66 -12.62
CA GLY A 70 13.10 4.87 -11.81
C GLY A 70 11.68 5.42 -11.66
N ASN A 71 10.69 4.76 -12.26
CA ASN A 71 9.30 5.18 -12.21
C ASN A 71 8.65 4.74 -10.89
N LEU A 72 7.61 5.48 -10.50
CA LEU A 72 6.74 5.06 -9.41
C LEU A 72 5.68 4.11 -9.96
N ILE A 73 5.58 2.94 -9.33
CA ILE A 73 4.52 1.96 -9.57
C ILE A 73 3.41 2.23 -8.53
N PRO A 74 2.16 2.46 -8.95
CA PRO A 74 1.05 2.55 -8.00
C PRO A 74 0.83 1.19 -7.33
N LEU A 75 0.71 1.20 -6.01
CA LEU A 75 0.21 0.05 -5.26
C LEU A 75 -1.32 0.06 -5.36
N ALA A 76 -1.81 -0.43 -6.49
CA ALA A 76 -3.22 -0.50 -6.84
C ALA A 76 -3.44 -1.77 -7.68
N GLY A 77 -4.53 -2.49 -7.42
CA GLY A 77 -4.80 -3.74 -8.12
C GLY A 77 -6.06 -4.43 -7.60
N THR A 78 -6.24 -5.66 -8.06
CA THR A 78 -7.37 -6.51 -7.70
C THR A 78 -6.94 -7.76 -6.93
N MET A 79 -7.87 -8.32 -6.17
CA MET A 79 -7.72 -9.56 -5.40
C MET A 79 -8.99 -10.40 -5.54
N GLU A 80 -8.95 -11.65 -5.11
CA GLU A 80 -10.15 -12.48 -5.02
C GLU A 80 -11.00 -12.06 -3.82
N ASP A 81 -12.32 -11.92 -4.01
CA ASP A 81 -13.26 -11.70 -2.91
C ASP A 81 -13.26 -12.90 -1.97
N ALA A 82 -13.19 -12.65 -0.66
CA ALA A 82 -13.11 -13.71 0.35
C ALA A 82 -14.30 -14.71 0.34
N ASN A 83 -15.40 -14.38 -0.33
CA ASN A 83 -16.57 -15.25 -0.48
C ASN A 83 -16.65 -15.90 -1.87
N GLY A 84 -15.60 -15.79 -2.70
CA GLY A 84 -15.56 -16.37 -4.04
C GLY A 84 -16.46 -15.66 -5.05
N LYS A 85 -16.72 -14.35 -4.88
CA LYS A 85 -17.54 -13.55 -5.82
C LYS A 85 -16.77 -13.09 -7.06
N GLY A 86 -15.53 -13.56 -7.25
CA GLY A 86 -14.64 -13.14 -8.32
C GLY A 86 -13.67 -12.05 -7.85
N LEU A 87 -13.16 -11.27 -8.81
CA LEU A 87 -12.22 -10.19 -8.52
C LEU A 87 -12.90 -9.00 -7.84
N ALA A 88 -12.22 -8.43 -6.87
CA ALA A 88 -12.57 -7.20 -6.17
C ALA A 88 -11.35 -6.28 -6.09
N PRO A 89 -11.53 -4.95 -6.03
CA PRO A 89 -10.43 -4.02 -5.77
C PRO A 89 -9.74 -4.31 -4.44
N ILE A 90 -8.42 -4.18 -4.40
CA ILE A 90 -7.67 -4.16 -3.14
C ILE A 90 -7.96 -2.80 -2.48
N THR A 91 -8.74 -2.82 -1.40
CA THR A 91 -9.18 -1.62 -0.68
C THR A 91 -8.95 -1.81 0.82
N THR A 92 -8.44 -0.79 1.50
CA THR A 92 -8.31 -0.82 2.97
C THR A 92 -9.65 -1.13 3.63
N GLY A 93 -9.67 -2.12 4.53
CA GLY A 93 -10.86 -2.62 5.20
C GLY A 93 -11.66 -3.68 4.44
N ALA A 94 -11.33 -3.96 3.17
CA ALA A 94 -11.92 -5.08 2.44
C ALA A 94 -11.50 -6.42 3.08
N ARG A 95 -12.32 -7.46 2.91
CA ARG A 95 -12.03 -8.81 3.42
C ARG A 95 -11.39 -9.66 2.33
N THR A 96 -10.27 -10.30 2.65
CA THR A 96 -9.57 -11.26 1.79
C THR A 96 -9.24 -12.52 2.59
N ILE A 97 -8.89 -13.60 1.91
CA ILE A 97 -8.25 -14.76 2.55
C ILE A 97 -6.75 -14.45 2.66
N ASP A 98 -6.18 -14.60 3.84
CA ASP A 98 -4.73 -14.50 4.06
C ASP A 98 -4.04 -15.73 3.43
N PRO A 99 -3.09 -15.55 2.50
CA PRO A 99 -2.48 -16.67 1.80
C PRO A 99 -1.60 -17.55 2.70
N VAL A 100 -1.19 -17.05 3.88
CA VAL A 100 -0.36 -17.78 4.84
C VAL A 100 -1.23 -18.57 5.82
N THR A 101 -2.29 -17.95 6.36
CA THR A 101 -3.13 -18.60 7.39
C THR A 101 -4.36 -19.30 6.84
N GLY A 102 -4.84 -18.90 5.65
CA GLY A 102 -6.11 -19.35 5.08
C GLY A 102 -7.35 -18.75 5.76
N GLU A 103 -7.18 -17.82 6.69
CA GLU A 103 -8.28 -17.17 7.40
C GLU A 103 -8.74 -15.88 6.70
N ILE A 104 -9.96 -15.43 7.00
CA ILE A 104 -10.48 -14.18 6.45
C ILE A 104 -9.98 -12.99 7.28
N CYS A 105 -9.21 -12.12 6.65
CA CYS A 105 -8.58 -10.96 7.29
C CYS A 105 -8.95 -9.65 6.58
N SER A 106 -8.76 -8.54 7.29
CA SER A 106 -8.93 -7.19 6.73
C SER A 106 -7.66 -6.74 6.03
N VAL A 107 -7.82 -6.16 4.84
CA VAL A 107 -6.74 -5.50 4.10
C VAL A 107 -6.36 -4.20 4.81
N VAL A 108 -5.07 -4.01 5.08
CA VAL A 108 -4.51 -2.77 5.67
C VAL A 108 -3.65 -1.99 4.67
N GLY A 109 -3.29 -2.59 3.53
CA GLY A 109 -2.54 -1.97 2.46
C GLY A 109 -2.29 -2.95 1.30
N ALA A 110 -1.27 -2.68 0.50
CA ALA A 110 -0.80 -3.58 -0.56
C ALA A 110 0.72 -3.52 -0.68
N HIS A 111 1.31 -4.53 -1.30
CA HIS A 111 2.73 -4.58 -1.63
C HIS A 111 2.96 -5.33 -2.95
N ILE A 112 4.13 -5.17 -3.56
CA ILE A 112 4.55 -6.00 -4.69
C ILE A 112 5.02 -7.36 -4.14
N ASP A 113 4.40 -8.44 -4.60
CA ASP A 113 4.93 -9.79 -4.40
C ASP A 113 6.24 -9.94 -5.21
N PRO A 114 7.38 -10.24 -4.56
CA PRO A 114 8.68 -10.21 -5.23
C PRO A 114 8.90 -11.39 -6.20
N TRP A 115 8.08 -12.43 -6.16
CA TRP A 115 8.20 -13.60 -7.04
C TRP A 115 7.35 -13.46 -8.30
N THR A 116 6.15 -12.91 -8.15
CA THR A 116 5.19 -12.75 -9.26
C THR A 116 5.20 -11.35 -9.85
N ASN A 117 5.80 -10.37 -9.15
CA ASN A 117 5.77 -8.95 -9.48
C ASN A 117 4.33 -8.41 -9.63
N THR A 118 3.42 -8.94 -8.81
CA THR A 118 2.00 -8.54 -8.79
C THR A 118 1.68 -7.79 -7.51
N ILE A 119 0.67 -6.91 -7.54
CA ILE A 119 0.18 -6.22 -6.35
C ILE A 119 -0.72 -7.15 -5.57
N VAL A 120 -0.36 -7.43 -4.32
CA VAL A 120 -1.12 -8.31 -3.42
C VAL A 120 -1.55 -7.57 -2.15
N PRO A 121 -2.68 -7.95 -1.53
CA PRO A 121 -3.13 -7.32 -0.29
C PRO A 121 -2.15 -7.56 0.85
N HIS A 122 -1.88 -6.51 1.64
CA HIS A 122 -1.23 -6.61 2.92
C HIS A 122 -2.30 -6.70 4.02
N THR A 123 -2.33 -7.80 4.76
CA THR A 123 -3.37 -8.12 5.75
C THR A 123 -2.93 -7.80 7.18
N GLN A 124 -3.88 -7.59 8.09
CA GLN A 124 -3.58 -7.32 9.50
C GLN A 124 -2.79 -8.47 10.18
N SER A 125 -3.10 -9.73 9.87
CA SER A 125 -2.40 -10.90 10.42
C SER A 125 -0.93 -10.99 9.97
N PHE A 126 -0.62 -10.46 8.78
CA PHE A 126 0.76 -10.31 8.33
C PHE A 126 1.53 -9.30 9.21
N VAL A 127 0.91 -8.17 9.58
CA VAL A 127 1.52 -7.17 10.48
C VAL A 127 1.84 -7.78 11.84
N GLU A 128 0.89 -8.50 12.44
CA GLU A 128 1.07 -9.15 13.75
C GLU A 128 2.22 -10.18 13.75
N THR A 129 2.40 -10.89 12.64
CA THR A 129 3.51 -11.85 12.48
C THR A 129 4.87 -11.16 12.27
N SER A 130 4.88 -9.96 11.68
CA SER A 130 6.09 -9.16 11.47
C SER A 130 6.55 -8.42 12.75
N GLU A 131 5.62 -7.94 13.57
CA GLU A 131 5.93 -7.32 14.87
C GLU A 131 6.20 -8.37 15.97
N GLY A 132 5.61 -9.55 15.88
CA GLY A 132 5.86 -10.66 16.82
C GLY A 132 7.28 -11.25 16.75
N LYS A 133 8.07 -10.94 15.70
CA LYS A 133 9.46 -11.39 15.56
C LYS A 133 10.51 -10.40 16.08
N SER A 134 10.14 -9.17 16.45
CA SER A 134 11.10 -8.21 17.02
C SER A 134 11.30 -8.34 18.54
N ASN A 135 10.51 -9.18 19.23
CA ASN A 135 10.52 -9.31 20.69
C ASN A 135 11.04 -10.65 21.24
N LEU A 136 11.75 -11.45 20.42
CA LEU A 136 12.50 -12.62 20.90
C LEU A 136 13.98 -12.47 20.52
N GLY A 137 14.63 -11.48 21.14
CA GLY A 137 16.01 -11.12 20.84
C GLY A 137 16.62 -10.14 21.84
N MET A 138 16.45 -10.37 23.14
CA MET A 138 17.44 -10.01 24.17
C MET A 138 17.17 -10.75 25.47
#